data_AF-A0A1J6I903-F1
#
_entry.id   AF-A0A1J6I903-F1
#
_cell.length_a   1.000
_cell.length_b   1.000
_cell.length_c   1.000
_cell.angle_alpha   90.00
_cell.angle_beta   90.00
_cell.angle_gamma   90.00
#
_symmetry.space_group_name_H-M   'P 1'
#
loop_
_entity.id
_entity.type
_entity.pdbx_description
1 polymer ?
#
loop_
_entity_poly.entity_id
_entity_poly.type
_entity_poly.pdbx_seq_one_letter_code
_entity_poly.pdbx_strand_id
1 'polypeptide(L)'
;MTSSTSSEKQPLVELTKGVNGLEKVLLREVRGSSAEVYLYGGQVTSWKNDHGEELLFVSSKATFKPPKAIRGGIPICFPQFANRGSLEPHGFARNRFWSIDKDPPPFPAATSSRTFVDLILKPSEEDLKIWPHSFEFRLRVALSPGGDLMLTSRIRNTNTDGKPFSFTFAYHTYFSVSDIR
;
A
#
# COMPACT_ATOMS: atom_id res chain seq x y z
N MET A 1 -32.42 -16.47 -31.92
CA MET A 1 -32.29 -16.04 -30.52
C MET A 1 -30.82 -16.11 -30.13
N THR A 2 -30.10 -15.01 -30.24
CA THR A 2 -28.70 -14.92 -29.81
C THR A 2 -28.70 -14.32 -28.40
N SER A 3 -28.43 -15.14 -27.38
CA SER A 3 -28.27 -14.63 -26.02
C SER A 3 -26.95 -13.89 -25.91
N SER A 4 -27.00 -12.56 -25.89
CA SER A 4 -25.89 -11.73 -25.43
C SER A 4 -25.71 -11.99 -23.94
N THR A 5 -24.67 -12.73 -23.57
CA THR A 5 -24.20 -12.75 -22.18
C THR A 5 -23.72 -11.34 -21.84
N SER A 6 -24.48 -10.63 -21.02
CA SER A 6 -24.02 -9.39 -20.42
C SER A 6 -22.82 -9.72 -19.54
N SER A 7 -21.61 -9.35 -19.95
CA SER A 7 -20.47 -9.36 -19.03
C SER A 7 -20.78 -8.38 -17.90
N GLU A 8 -21.00 -8.87 -16.68
CA GLU A 8 -21.09 -8.01 -15.50
C GLU A 8 -19.83 -7.14 -15.44
N LYS A 9 -20.01 -5.82 -15.42
CA LYS A 9 -18.90 -4.88 -15.27
C LYS A 9 -18.32 -5.04 -13.86
N GLN A 10 -17.12 -5.58 -13.77
CA GLN A 10 -16.40 -5.66 -12.49
C GLN A 10 -16.14 -4.26 -11.92
N PRO A 11 -16.22 -4.08 -10.59
CA PRO A 11 -15.91 -2.80 -9.96
C PRO A 11 -14.43 -2.41 -10.16
N LEU A 12 -14.16 -1.12 -10.34
CA LEU A 12 -12.79 -0.58 -10.46
C LEU A 12 -12.01 -0.69 -9.14
N VAL A 13 -12.72 -0.60 -8.01
CA VAL A 13 -12.14 -0.69 -6.67
C VAL A 13 -12.97 -1.69 -5.87
N GLU A 14 -12.32 -2.74 -5.36
CA GLU A 14 -12.99 -3.83 -4.64
C GLU A 14 -12.23 -4.18 -3.36
N LEU A 15 -12.89 -4.13 -2.21
CA LEU A 15 -12.35 -4.69 -0.96
C LEU A 15 -12.68 -6.18 -0.90
N THR A 16 -11.65 -7.02 -0.75
CA THR A 16 -11.79 -8.48 -0.75
C THR A 16 -10.80 -9.14 0.21
N LYS A 17 -10.87 -10.47 0.33
CA LYS A 17 -9.95 -11.27 1.13
C LYS A 17 -8.87 -11.88 0.22
N GLY A 18 -7.62 -11.75 0.64
CA GLY A 18 -6.44 -12.33 0.00
C GLY A 18 -5.94 -13.58 0.71
N VAL A 19 -4.63 -13.82 0.58
CA VAL A 19 -3.96 -14.96 1.21
C VAL A 19 -4.17 -14.95 2.73
N ASN A 20 -4.48 -16.11 3.30
CA ASN A 20 -4.78 -16.29 4.73
C ASN A 20 -5.91 -15.40 5.27
N GLY A 21 -6.83 -14.94 4.41
CA GLY A 21 -7.96 -14.11 4.84
C GLY A 21 -7.58 -12.67 5.20
N LEU A 22 -6.37 -12.21 4.88
CA LEU A 22 -5.99 -10.81 5.05
C LEU A 22 -6.78 -9.94 4.07
N GLU A 23 -7.20 -8.77 4.51
CA GLU A 23 -7.92 -7.82 3.66
C GLU A 23 -7.00 -7.14 2.66
N LYS A 24 -7.48 -7.03 1.43
CA LYS A 24 -6.83 -6.31 0.35
C LYS A 24 -7.84 -5.53 -0.48
N VAL A 25 -7.39 -4.44 -1.06
CA VAL A 25 -8.11 -3.69 -2.07
C VAL A 25 -7.53 -4.04 -3.44
N LEU A 26 -8.42 -4.42 -4.34
CA LEU A 26 -8.12 -4.69 -5.74
C LEU A 26 -8.50 -3.46 -6.56
N LEU A 27 -7.51 -2.93 -7.27
CA LEU A 27 -7.64 -1.83 -8.20
C LEU A 27 -7.63 -2.41 -9.62
N ARG A 28 -8.61 -2.04 -10.44
CA ARG A 28 -8.74 -2.47 -11.83
C ARG A 28 -9.02 -1.29 -12.72
N GLU A 29 -8.39 -1.28 -13.87
CA GLU A 29 -8.67 -0.31 -14.93
C GLU A 29 -9.32 -0.97 -16.13
N VAL A 30 -10.08 -0.17 -16.89
CA VAL A 30 -10.91 -0.66 -18.00
C VAL A 30 -10.07 -1.37 -19.07
N ARG A 31 -8.81 -0.95 -19.23
CA ARG A 31 -7.87 -1.53 -20.20
C ARG A 31 -7.22 -2.83 -19.74
N GLY A 32 -7.47 -3.29 -18.51
CA GLY A 32 -7.00 -4.60 -18.02
C GLY A 32 -5.88 -4.54 -16.98
N SER A 33 -5.18 -3.41 -16.85
CA SER A 33 -4.19 -3.24 -15.78
C SER A 33 -4.84 -3.33 -14.40
N SER A 34 -4.11 -3.85 -13.42
CA SER A 34 -4.61 -4.03 -12.05
C SER A 34 -3.53 -3.91 -10.99
N ALA A 35 -3.93 -3.67 -9.75
CA ALA A 35 -3.03 -3.70 -8.60
C ALA A 35 -3.72 -4.26 -7.35
N GLU A 36 -2.94 -4.93 -6.49
CA GLU A 36 -3.43 -5.46 -5.21
C GLU A 36 -2.74 -4.78 -4.03
N VAL A 37 -3.52 -4.17 -3.15
CA VAL A 37 -3.06 -3.42 -1.98
C VAL A 37 -3.56 -4.10 -0.70
N TYR A 38 -2.69 -4.75 0.06
CA TYR A 38 -3.07 -5.32 1.36
C TYR A 38 -3.19 -4.22 2.40
N LEU A 39 -4.24 -4.28 3.23
CA LEU A 39 -4.37 -3.42 4.40
C LEU A 39 -3.27 -3.72 5.42
N TYR A 40 -2.81 -4.98 5.48
CA TYR A 40 -1.61 -5.31 6.22
C TYR A 40 -0.36 -4.72 5.54
N GLY A 41 0.34 -3.87 6.28
CA GLY A 41 1.52 -3.12 5.83
C GLY A 41 1.22 -1.96 4.87
N GLY A 42 -0.05 -1.74 4.49
CA GLY A 42 -0.40 -0.79 3.43
C GLY A 42 0.28 -1.14 2.11
N GLN A 43 0.53 -2.43 1.89
CA GLN A 43 1.55 -2.92 0.96
C GLN A 43 0.94 -3.30 -0.38
N VAL A 44 1.45 -2.71 -1.46
CA VAL A 44 1.16 -3.19 -2.81
C VAL A 44 1.90 -4.50 -3.04
N THR A 45 1.19 -5.53 -3.48
CA THR A 45 1.75 -6.89 -3.66
C THR A 45 1.62 -7.41 -5.09
N SER A 46 0.84 -6.75 -5.94
CA SER A 46 0.73 -7.07 -7.36
C SER A 46 0.47 -5.79 -8.12
N TRP A 47 1.10 -5.65 -9.29
CA TRP A 47 0.81 -4.62 -10.27
C TRP A 47 0.99 -5.23 -11.66
N LYS A 48 -0.11 -5.31 -12.40
CA LYS A 48 -0.15 -5.91 -13.74
C LYS A 48 -0.45 -4.88 -14.79
N ASN A 49 0.22 -4.98 -15.93
CA ASN A 49 -0.09 -4.20 -17.12
C ASN A 49 -1.38 -4.70 -17.81
N ASP A 50 -1.76 -4.06 -18.93
CA ASP A 50 -2.94 -4.43 -19.72
C ASP A 50 -2.80 -5.78 -20.46
N HIS A 51 -1.60 -6.36 -20.50
CA HIS A 51 -1.34 -7.72 -20.97
C HIS A 51 -1.40 -8.78 -19.85
N GLY A 52 -1.63 -8.37 -18.60
CA GLY A 52 -1.68 -9.25 -17.43
C GLY A 52 -0.31 -9.69 -16.90
N GLU A 53 0.77 -9.10 -17.40
CA GLU A 53 2.14 -9.37 -16.95
C GLU A 53 2.39 -8.71 -15.60
N GLU A 54 2.99 -9.46 -14.67
CA GLU A 54 3.29 -8.98 -13.33
C GLU A 54 4.58 -8.15 -13.33
N LEU A 55 4.48 -6.91 -12.84
CA LEU A 55 5.57 -5.94 -12.76
C LEU A 55 6.26 -5.92 -11.40
N LEU A 56 5.64 -6.53 -10.38
CA LEU A 56 6.21 -6.64 -9.04
C LEU A 56 6.62 -8.07 -8.68
N PHE A 57 7.79 -8.22 -8.07
CA PHE A 57 8.22 -9.50 -7.53
C PHE A 57 7.66 -9.69 -6.11
N VAL A 58 6.86 -10.72 -5.89
CA VAL A 58 6.55 -11.27 -4.56
C VAL A 58 7.17 -12.64 -4.42
N SER A 59 7.94 -12.84 -3.36
CA SER A 59 8.66 -14.10 -3.17
C SER A 59 7.68 -15.25 -2.95
N SER A 60 7.93 -16.40 -3.58
CA SER A 60 7.15 -17.63 -3.37
C SER A 60 7.12 -18.14 -1.92
N LYS A 61 8.11 -17.77 -1.09
CA LYS A 61 8.14 -18.07 0.36
C LYS A 61 7.66 -16.90 1.23
N ALA A 62 6.98 -15.91 0.65
CA ALA A 62 6.43 -14.79 1.41
C ALA A 62 5.37 -15.30 2.38
N THR A 63 5.45 -14.85 3.63
CA THR A 63 4.46 -15.18 4.65
C THR A 63 3.45 -14.03 4.77
N PHE A 64 2.19 -14.30 4.44
CA PHE A 64 1.08 -13.37 4.62
C PHE A 64 0.47 -13.57 6.01
N LYS A 65 1.26 -13.30 7.05
CA LYS A 65 0.82 -13.50 8.44
C LYS A 65 1.50 -12.49 9.37
N PRO A 66 0.73 -11.63 10.06
CA PRO A 66 1.26 -10.79 11.12
C PRO A 66 1.96 -11.62 12.22
N PRO A 67 3.00 -11.06 12.87
CA PRO A 67 3.50 -9.69 12.73
C PRO A 67 4.60 -9.53 11.66
N LYS A 68 4.89 -10.56 10.84
CA LYS A 68 5.99 -10.52 9.87
C LYS A 68 5.58 -9.78 8.59
N ALA A 69 6.43 -8.86 8.13
CA ALA A 69 6.23 -8.14 6.88
C ALA A 69 6.20 -9.09 5.66
N ILE A 70 5.41 -8.74 4.65
CA ILE A 70 5.31 -9.51 3.41
C ILE A 70 6.59 -9.26 2.58
N ARG A 71 7.20 -10.33 2.06
CA ARG A 71 8.44 -10.27 1.29
C ARG A 71 8.17 -10.08 -0.21
N GLY A 72 8.36 -8.86 -0.69
CA GLY A 72 8.20 -8.46 -2.09
C GLY A 72 7.16 -7.36 -2.28
N GLY A 73 6.80 -7.03 -3.52
CA GLY A 73 5.91 -5.90 -3.80
C GLY A 73 6.53 -4.56 -3.39
N ILE A 74 5.77 -3.72 -2.68
CA ILE A 74 6.23 -2.40 -2.23
C ILE A 74 6.07 -2.25 -0.70
N PRO A 75 6.96 -2.84 0.12
CA PRO A 75 6.98 -2.61 1.56
C PRO A 75 7.25 -1.14 1.89
N ILE A 76 6.57 -0.64 2.91
CA ILE A 76 6.74 0.72 3.42
C ILE A 76 7.73 0.72 4.60
N CYS A 77 8.84 1.42 4.43
CA CYS A 77 9.80 1.67 5.50
C CYS A 77 9.42 2.97 6.21
N PHE A 78 8.96 2.89 7.46
CA PHE A 78 8.65 4.06 8.29
C PHE A 78 8.56 3.62 9.76
N PRO A 79 9.06 4.44 10.71
CA PRO A 79 9.70 5.76 10.54
C PRO A 79 11.23 5.67 10.34
N GLN A 80 11.72 4.48 10.01
CA GLN A 80 13.14 4.21 9.82
C GLN A 80 13.38 3.50 8.49
N PHE A 81 14.46 3.85 7.79
CA PHE A 81 15.01 3.07 6.68
C PHE A 81 16.27 2.35 7.15
N ALA A 82 16.41 1.08 6.75
CA ALA A 82 17.49 0.20 7.18
C ALA A 82 17.64 0.23 8.71
N ASN A 83 18.87 0.30 9.21
CA ASN A 83 19.25 0.39 10.62
C ASN A 83 19.68 1.82 11.02
N ARG A 84 19.09 2.86 10.41
CA ARG A 84 19.47 4.27 10.67
C ARG A 84 18.99 4.85 12.02
N GLY A 85 18.42 4.04 12.90
CA GLY A 85 17.94 4.44 14.22
C GLY A 85 17.78 3.25 15.14
N SER A 86 17.10 3.45 16.27
CA SER A 86 16.97 2.46 17.35
C SER A 86 15.85 1.44 17.15
N LEU A 87 15.03 1.59 16.11
CA LEU A 87 13.95 0.66 15.82
C LEU A 87 14.45 -0.57 15.07
N GLU A 88 13.63 -1.62 15.05
CA GLU A 88 13.79 -2.74 14.13
C GLU A 88 14.04 -2.25 12.69
N PRO A 89 14.84 -2.99 11.90
CA PRO A 89 15.18 -2.57 10.55
C PRO A 89 13.94 -2.22 9.72
N HIS A 90 13.98 -1.06 9.08
CA HIS A 90 12.89 -0.48 8.28
C HIS A 90 11.64 -0.01 9.07
N GLY A 91 11.74 0.10 10.40
CA GLY A 91 10.64 0.53 11.24
C GLY A 91 9.50 -0.50 11.27
N PHE A 92 8.28 -0.02 11.55
CA PHE A 92 7.15 -0.89 11.87
C PHE A 92 5.94 -0.73 10.95
N ALA A 93 5.89 0.29 10.07
CA ALA A 93 4.70 0.54 9.25
C ALA A 93 4.27 -0.65 8.37
N ARG A 94 5.25 -1.38 7.80
CA ARG A 94 5.05 -2.64 7.05
C ARG A 94 4.54 -3.82 7.89
N ASN A 95 4.52 -3.68 9.21
CA ASN A 95 4.10 -4.72 10.16
C ASN A 95 2.77 -4.39 10.85
N ARG A 96 2.10 -3.30 10.46
CA ARG A 96 0.82 -2.84 11.04
C ARG A 96 -0.32 -2.96 10.05
N PHE A 97 -1.53 -3.07 10.56
CA PHE A 97 -2.72 -2.92 9.73
C PHE A 97 -3.00 -1.43 9.52
N TRP A 98 -3.21 -1.07 8.27
CA TRP A 98 -3.69 0.23 7.84
C TRP A 98 -5.20 0.16 7.69
N SER A 99 -5.88 1.29 7.89
CA SER A 99 -7.32 1.40 7.65
C SER A 99 -7.59 2.15 6.35
N ILE A 100 -8.70 1.86 5.68
CA ILE A 100 -9.17 2.70 4.57
C ILE A 100 -9.62 4.05 5.15
N ASP A 101 -9.03 5.13 4.65
CA ASP A 101 -9.41 6.50 5.00
C ASP A 101 -10.61 6.92 4.15
N LYS A 102 -11.82 6.88 4.73
CA LYS A 102 -13.07 7.18 4.02
C LYS A 102 -13.31 8.67 3.81
N ASP A 103 -12.62 9.52 4.56
CA ASP A 103 -12.74 10.98 4.50
C ASP A 103 -11.33 11.61 4.49
N PRO A 104 -10.53 11.32 3.44
CA PRO A 104 -9.19 11.84 3.37
C PRO A 104 -9.23 13.36 3.10
N PRO A 105 -8.33 14.14 3.72
CA PRO A 105 -8.23 15.56 3.40
C PRO A 105 -7.94 15.76 1.91
N PRO A 106 -8.42 16.87 1.31
CA PRO A 106 -8.30 17.16 -0.11
C PRO A 106 -6.89 16.89 -0.62
N PHE A 107 -6.82 16.21 -1.76
CA PHE A 107 -5.54 15.90 -2.37
C PHE A 107 -4.99 17.15 -3.07
N PRO A 108 -3.71 17.51 -2.90
CA PRO A 108 -3.17 18.77 -3.45
C PRO A 108 -3.21 18.84 -4.98
N ALA A 109 -3.25 17.69 -5.66
CA ALA A 109 -3.34 17.58 -7.11
C ALA A 109 -4.64 16.90 -7.50
N ALA A 110 -5.29 17.38 -8.56
CA ALA A 110 -6.42 16.69 -9.16
C ALA A 110 -5.93 15.32 -9.69
N THR A 111 -6.29 14.24 -9.02
CA THR A 111 -6.05 12.89 -9.53
C THR A 111 -7.12 12.61 -10.58
N SER A 112 -6.73 12.53 -11.85
CA SER A 112 -7.64 12.14 -12.93
C SER A 112 -8.08 10.68 -12.83
N SER A 113 -7.34 9.85 -12.08
CA SER A 113 -7.70 8.47 -11.81
C SER A 113 -8.90 8.38 -10.86
N ARG A 114 -9.89 7.59 -11.26
CA ARG A 114 -11.04 7.17 -10.43
C ARG A 114 -10.76 5.85 -9.69
N THR A 115 -9.59 5.25 -9.92
CA THR A 115 -9.22 3.93 -9.43
C THR A 115 -8.12 4.08 -8.38
N PHE A 116 -8.52 4.36 -7.15
CA PHE A 116 -7.59 4.55 -6.04
C PHE A 116 -8.17 4.07 -4.72
N VAL A 117 -7.27 3.88 -3.75
CA VAL A 117 -7.59 3.70 -2.33
C VAL A 117 -6.76 4.66 -1.50
N ASP A 118 -7.39 5.31 -0.53
CA ASP A 118 -6.71 6.04 0.53
C ASP A 118 -6.63 5.16 1.78
N LEU A 119 -5.42 5.03 2.30
CA LEU A 119 -5.11 4.31 3.52
C LEU A 119 -4.55 5.27 4.57
N ILE A 120 -4.75 4.94 5.84
CA ILE A 120 -4.19 5.68 6.97
C ILE A 120 -3.63 4.72 8.02
N LEU A 121 -2.44 5.05 8.51
CA LEU A 121 -1.81 4.47 9.69
C LEU A 121 -1.73 5.54 10.78
N LYS A 122 -2.21 5.18 11.98
CA LYS A 122 -2.07 5.94 13.21
C LYS A 122 -1.31 5.07 14.23
N PRO A 123 -0.53 5.65 15.15
CA PRO A 123 0.16 4.87 16.15
C PRO A 123 -0.83 4.16 17.06
N SER A 124 -0.57 2.89 17.35
CA SER A 124 -1.17 2.17 18.47
C SER A 124 -0.45 2.50 19.77
N GLU A 125 -1.02 2.09 20.92
CA GLU A 125 -0.34 2.19 22.21
C GLU A 125 1.02 1.48 22.22
N GLU A 126 1.15 0.33 21.54
CA GLU A 126 2.42 -0.39 21.40
C GLU A 126 3.45 0.38 20.55
N ASP A 127 2.99 1.09 19.52
CA ASP A 127 3.88 1.92 18.70
C ASP A 127 4.43 3.10 19.50
N LEU A 128 3.60 3.72 20.33
CA LEU A 128 4.00 4.84 21.19
C LEU A 128 5.02 4.43 22.26
N LYS A 129 5.07 3.15 22.66
CA LYS A 129 6.10 2.65 23.59
C LYS A 129 7.49 2.60 22.97
N ILE A 130 7.60 2.32 21.68
CA ILE A 130 8.88 2.19 20.97
C ILE A 130 9.28 3.44 20.20
N TRP A 131 8.30 4.25 19.79
CA TRP A 131 8.50 5.50 19.08
C TRP A 131 7.44 6.52 19.56
N PRO A 132 7.75 7.32 20.60
CA PRO A 132 6.78 8.14 21.36
C PRO A 132 6.39 9.42 20.62
N HIS A 133 5.89 9.28 19.41
CA HIS A 133 5.44 10.37 18.56
C HIS A 133 4.06 10.04 17.98
N SER A 134 3.14 10.98 18.14
CA SER A 134 1.82 10.95 17.52
C SER A 134 1.92 11.41 16.07
N PHE A 135 1.42 10.59 15.16
CA PHE A 135 1.45 10.87 13.73
C PHE A 135 0.19 10.37 13.01
N GLU A 136 -0.03 10.88 11.81
CA GLU A 136 -0.88 10.24 10.82
C GLU A 136 -0.07 10.05 9.55
N PHE A 137 0.05 8.80 9.10
CA PHE A 137 0.64 8.49 7.81
C PHE A 137 -0.49 8.06 6.87
N ARG A 138 -0.82 8.93 5.90
CA ARG A 138 -1.74 8.65 4.80
C ARG A 138 -1.00 8.19 3.56
N LEU A 139 -1.54 7.18 2.90
CA LEU A 139 -1.06 6.66 1.63
C LEU A 139 -2.22 6.60 0.64
N ARG A 140 -2.09 7.26 -0.50
CA ARG A 140 -2.94 7.00 -1.66
C ARG A 140 -2.22 6.05 -2.61
N VAL A 141 -2.88 4.94 -2.96
CA VAL A 141 -2.47 4.08 -4.08
C VAL A 141 -3.47 4.27 -5.20
N ALA A 142 -3.02 4.74 -6.36
CA ALA A 142 -3.85 5.00 -7.53
C ALA A 142 -3.30 4.26 -8.75
N LEU A 143 -4.20 3.74 -9.56
CA LEU A 143 -3.88 3.14 -10.86
C LEU A 143 -4.42 4.06 -11.96
N SER A 144 -3.55 4.53 -12.85
CA SER A 144 -3.96 5.43 -13.94
C SER A 144 -4.66 4.64 -15.06
N PRO A 145 -5.51 5.28 -15.88
CA PRO A 145 -6.06 4.64 -17.09
C PRO A 145 -4.99 4.14 -18.08
N GLY A 146 -3.76 4.67 -18.00
CA GLY A 146 -2.60 4.21 -18.77
C GLY A 146 -1.90 2.98 -18.19
N GLY A 147 -2.26 2.56 -16.97
CA GLY A 147 -1.65 1.45 -16.25
C GLY A 147 -0.57 1.86 -15.24
N ASP A 148 -0.26 3.16 -15.12
CA ASP A 148 0.75 3.65 -14.17
C ASP A 148 0.27 3.49 -12.73
N LEU A 149 1.12 2.93 -11.88
CA LEU A 149 0.89 2.84 -10.44
C LEU A 149 1.50 4.04 -9.72
N MET A 150 0.67 4.83 -9.04
CA MET A 150 1.08 6.01 -8.28
C MET A 150 0.88 5.79 -6.78
N LEU A 151 1.93 5.97 -5.98
CA LEU A 151 1.88 5.94 -4.52
C LEU A 151 2.22 7.31 -3.96
N THR A 152 1.29 7.94 -3.24
CA THR A 152 1.53 9.23 -2.59
C THR A 152 1.42 9.13 -1.08
N SER A 153 2.53 9.42 -0.40
CA SER A 153 2.64 9.43 1.05
C SER A 153 2.50 10.84 1.61
N ARG A 154 1.66 11.01 2.63
CA ARG A 154 1.49 12.26 3.40
C ARG A 154 1.60 11.95 4.89
N ILE A 155 2.62 12.49 5.54
CA ILE A 155 2.88 12.26 6.96
C ILE A 155 2.62 13.55 7.72
N ARG A 156 1.75 13.50 8.73
CA ARG A 156 1.39 14.63 9.58
C ARG A 156 1.85 14.36 11.01
N ASN A 157 2.54 15.32 11.61
CA ASN A 157 2.78 15.33 13.05
C ASN A 157 1.50 15.74 13.77
N THR A 158 1.06 14.92 14.72
CA THR A 158 -0.15 15.15 15.53
C THR A 158 0.14 15.15 17.03
N ASN A 159 1.39 15.40 17.43
CA ASN A 159 1.75 15.64 18.83
C ASN A 159 0.95 16.83 19.38
N THR A 160 0.33 16.65 20.55
CA THR A 160 -0.45 17.69 21.24
C THR A 160 0.44 18.75 21.88
N ASP A 161 1.70 18.41 22.19
CA ASP A 161 2.69 19.32 22.74
C ASP A 161 3.47 20.10 21.66
N GLY A 162 3.13 19.90 20.38
CA GLY A 162 3.75 20.57 19.24
C GLY A 162 5.20 20.16 18.96
N LYS A 163 5.75 19.15 19.67
CA LYS A 163 7.15 18.74 19.46
C LYS A 163 7.33 18.12 18.07
N PRO A 164 8.35 18.55 17.29
CA PRO A 164 8.68 17.89 16.04
C PRO A 164 9.27 16.49 16.29
N PHE A 165 9.19 15.64 15.27
CA PHE A 165 9.93 14.38 15.23
C PHE A 165 10.68 14.24 13.90
N SER A 166 11.78 13.49 13.93
CA SER A 166 12.54 13.12 12.74
C SER A 166 12.20 11.69 12.33
N PHE A 167 12.16 11.44 11.02
CA PHE A 167 11.93 10.11 10.48
C PHE A 167 12.71 9.95 9.17
N THR A 168 12.89 8.70 8.77
CA THR A 168 13.29 8.34 7.41
C THR A 168 12.20 7.47 6.79
N PHE A 169 12.13 7.48 5.46
CA PHE A 169 11.08 6.81 4.72
C PHE A 169 11.61 6.21 3.43
N ALA A 170 11.06 5.07 3.01
CA ALA A 170 11.30 4.51 1.69
C ALA A 170 10.14 3.62 1.22
N TYR A 171 9.90 3.61 -0.09
CA TYR A 171 9.22 2.52 -0.78
C TYR A 171 10.26 1.47 -1.18
N HIS A 172 10.21 0.28 -0.59
CA HIS A 172 11.22 -0.76 -0.80
C HIS A 172 10.85 -1.68 -1.97
N THR A 173 10.60 -1.11 -3.15
CA THR A 173 10.00 -1.80 -4.30
C THR A 173 10.84 -2.99 -4.81
N TYR A 174 10.19 -4.13 -5.00
CA TYR A 174 10.73 -5.30 -5.66
C TYR A 174 10.11 -5.42 -7.05
N PHE A 175 10.87 -5.04 -8.08
CA PHE A 175 10.43 -5.20 -9.47
C PHE A 175 10.60 -6.64 -9.95
N SER A 176 9.66 -7.09 -10.77
CA SER A 176 9.79 -8.32 -11.53
C SER A 176 10.80 -8.07 -12.67
N VAL A 177 11.84 -8.89 -12.73
CA VAL A 177 12.86 -8.87 -13.79
C VAL A 177 13.08 -10.29 -14.29
N SER A 178 13.34 -10.45 -15.59
CA SER A 178 13.56 -11.75 -16.21
C SER A 178 14.96 -12.31 -15.94
N ASP A 179 15.95 -11.43 -15.79
CA ASP A 179 17.34 -11.76 -15.43
C ASP A 179 17.90 -10.62 -14.55
N ILE A 180 18.73 -10.95 -13.55
CA ILE A 180 19.32 -10.01 -12.58
C ILE A 180 20.80 -9.69 -12.90
N ARG A 181 21.31 -10.22 -14.02
CA ARG A 181 22.70 -10.09 -14.44
C ARG A 181 23.13 -8.67 -14.78
#